data_AF-A0A4U2G3N8-F1
#
_entry.id   AF-A0A4U2G3N8-F1
#
_cell.length_a   1.000
_cell.length_b   1.000
_cell.length_c   1.000
_cell.angle_alpha   90.00
_cell.angle_beta   90.00
_cell.angle_gamma   90.00
#
_symmetry.space_group_name_H-M   'P 1'
#
loop_
_entity.id
_entity.type
_entity.pdbx_description
1 polymer ?
#
loop_
_entity_poly.entity_id
_entity_poly.type
_entity_poly.pdbx_seq_one_letter_code
_entity_poly.pdbx_strand_id
1 'polypeptide(L)'
;KHIQRKTDIEVQFEITTRTQQSLMKWILMASLHDSNFIFPSQRRKQQPISYSYYRYLVRRWASNLGLDPNLYGTHSMRRTKATLVYAKTKNIRAVQLLLGHTKVDNTIRYLGVELEDALLLSEGTEC
;
A
#
# COMPACT_ATOMS: atom_id res chain seq x y z
N LYS A 1 18.92 1.67 -7.29
CA LYS A 1 18.06 2.82 -6.91
C LYS A 1 16.80 2.77 -7.76
N HIS A 2 15.61 2.90 -7.16
CA HIS A 2 14.33 2.88 -7.89
C HIS A 2 13.71 4.27 -7.87
N ILE A 3 13.54 4.88 -9.04
CA ILE A 3 12.96 6.22 -9.18
C ILE A 3 11.47 6.08 -9.49
N GLN A 4 10.62 6.73 -8.70
CA GLN A 4 9.18 6.71 -8.90
C GLN A 4 8.80 7.64 -10.07
N ARG A 5 8.26 7.07 -11.16
CA ARG A 5 7.89 7.81 -12.37
C ARG A 5 6.98 9.03 -12.16
N LYS A 6 6.07 9.00 -11.18
CA LYS A 6 5.10 10.09 -10.96
C LYS A 6 5.75 11.36 -10.37
N THR A 7 6.77 11.17 -9.53
CA THR A 7 7.34 12.25 -8.70
C THR A 7 8.81 12.49 -9.02
N ASP A 8 9.45 11.57 -9.74
CA ASP A 8 10.88 11.51 -10.01
C ASP A 8 11.75 11.41 -8.74
N ILE A 9 11.14 10.93 -7.65
CA ILE A 9 11.81 10.78 -6.36
C ILE A 9 12.30 9.34 -6.20
N GLU A 10 13.51 9.17 -5.66
CA GLU A 10 14.04 7.88 -5.23
C GLU A 10 13.16 7.30 -4.12
N VAL A 11 12.64 6.09 -4.33
CA VAL A 11 11.83 5.38 -3.34
C VAL A 11 12.59 4.18 -2.81
N GLN A 12 12.62 4.07 -1.48
CA GLN A 12 13.01 2.84 -0.80
C GLN A 12 11.77 2.23 -0.16
N PHE A 13 11.65 0.92 -0.28
CA PHE A 13 10.57 0.17 0.35
C PHE A 13 11.11 -1.19 0.75
N GLU A 14 10.61 -1.68 1.89
CA GLU A 14 10.87 -3.03 2.31
C GLU A 14 9.72 -3.95 1.93
N ILE A 15 10.07 -5.15 1.49
CA ILE A 15 9.13 -6.23 1.26
C ILE A 15 9.28 -7.19 2.44
N THR A 16 8.18 -7.48 3.13
CA THR A 16 8.21 -8.43 4.26
C THR A 16 8.68 -9.81 3.80
N THR A 17 9.34 -10.57 4.67
CA THR A 17 9.81 -11.93 4.37
C THR A 17 8.71 -12.82 3.80
N ARG A 18 7.50 -12.73 4.36
CA ARG A 18 6.33 -13.48 3.85
C ARG A 18 5.98 -13.11 2.40
N THR A 19 6.04 -11.82 2.07
CA THR A 19 5.79 -11.35 0.70
C THR A 19 6.93 -11.77 -0.23
N GLN A 20 8.19 -11.73 0.22
CA GLN A 20 9.33 -12.21 -0.55
C GLN A 20 9.18 -13.69 -0.91
N GLN A 21 8.84 -14.54 0.07
CA GLN A 21 8.58 -15.97 -0.15
C GLN A 21 7.43 -16.20 -1.14
N SER A 22 6.34 -15.44 -1.02
CA SER A 22 5.21 -15.54 -1.94
C SER A 22 5.59 -15.13 -3.37
N LEU A 23 6.39 -14.07 -3.52
CA LEU A 23 6.90 -13.62 -4.80
C LEU A 23 7.86 -14.62 -5.43
N MET A 24 8.78 -15.20 -4.65
CA MET A 24 9.69 -16.23 -5.13
C MET A 24 8.94 -17.45 -5.66
N LYS A 25 7.95 -17.95 -4.91
CA LYS A 25 7.10 -19.05 -5.36
C LYS A 25 6.37 -18.71 -6.66
N TRP A 26 5.83 -17.50 -6.75
CA TRP A 26 5.16 -17.02 -7.97
C TRP A 26 6.10 -16.95 -9.17
N ILE A 27 7.30 -16.36 -9.02
CA ILE A 27 8.31 -16.24 -10.08
C ILE A 27 8.69 -17.61 -10.63
N LEU A 28 8.91 -18.59 -9.75
CA LEU A 28 9.22 -19.98 -10.13
C LEU A 28 8.04 -20.63 -10.87
N MET A 29 6.82 -20.55 -10.31
CA MET A 29 5.64 -21.16 -10.91
C MET A 29 5.27 -20.55 -12.28
N ALA A 30 5.48 -19.25 -12.44
CA ALA A 30 5.21 -18.54 -13.69
C ALA A 30 6.41 -18.56 -14.66
N SER A 31 7.53 -19.19 -14.28
CA SER A 31 8.77 -19.27 -15.07
C SER A 31 9.22 -17.90 -15.59
N LEU A 32 9.22 -16.89 -14.72
CA LEU A 32 9.58 -15.53 -15.09
C LEU A 32 11.10 -15.35 -15.15
N HIS A 33 11.56 -14.67 -16.19
CA HIS A 33 12.93 -14.20 -16.35
C HIS A 33 13.06 -12.72 -15.97
N ASP A 34 14.29 -12.24 -15.80
CA ASP A 34 14.60 -10.87 -15.36
C ASP A 34 14.03 -9.77 -16.26
N SER A 35 13.79 -10.07 -17.53
CA SER A 35 13.18 -9.16 -18.51
C SER A 35 11.65 -9.11 -18.43
N ASN A 36 11.02 -9.98 -17.65
CA ASN A 36 9.56 -10.05 -17.53
C ASN A 36 9.03 -9.13 -16.44
N PHE A 37 7.80 -8.66 -16.63
CA PHE A 37 7.06 -8.03 -15.55
C PHE A 37 6.76 -9.05 -14.45
N ILE A 38 6.95 -8.67 -13.18
CA ILE A 38 6.63 -9.53 -12.02
C ILE A 38 5.18 -10.01 -12.08
N PHE A 39 4.27 -9.16 -12.54
CA PHE A 39 2.87 -9.52 -12.77
C PHE A 39 2.53 -9.28 -14.25
N PRO A 40 2.75 -10.27 -15.14
CA PRO A 40 2.46 -10.13 -16.55
C PRO A 40 0.95 -10.19 -16.83
N SER A 41 0.51 -9.50 -17.88
CA SER A 41 -0.87 -9.59 -18.36
C SER A 41 -1.10 -10.91 -19.10
N GLN A 42 -2.17 -11.61 -18.73
CA GLN A 42 -2.60 -12.81 -19.46
C GLN A 42 -3.17 -12.49 -20.85
N ARG A 43 -3.69 -11.27 -21.07
CA ARG A 43 -4.33 -10.87 -22.34
C ARG A 43 -3.37 -10.16 -23.29
N ARG A 44 -2.40 -9.41 -22.75
CA ARG A 44 -1.46 -8.61 -23.54
C ARG A 44 -0.04 -9.10 -23.28
N LYS A 45 0.54 -9.82 -24.26
CA LYS A 45 1.92 -10.29 -24.18
C LYS A 45 2.87 -9.11 -23.93
N GLN A 46 3.91 -9.34 -23.13
CA GLN A 46 4.94 -8.35 -22.80
C GLN A 46 4.39 -7.05 -22.18
N GLN A 47 3.26 -7.10 -21.48
CA GLN A 47 2.75 -5.97 -20.72
C GLN A 47 2.49 -6.39 -19.26
N PRO A 48 2.56 -5.46 -18.30
CA PRO A 48 2.13 -5.74 -16.94
C PRO A 48 0.59 -5.87 -16.89
N ILE A 49 0.09 -6.42 -15.79
CA ILE A 49 -1.35 -6.36 -15.48
C ILE A 49 -1.89 -4.94 -15.61
N SER A 50 -3.10 -4.80 -16.14
CA SER A 50 -3.74 -3.50 -16.23
C SER A 50 -4.26 -3.07 -14.86
N TYR A 51 -4.37 -1.75 -14.66
CA TYR A 51 -4.99 -1.18 -13.47
C TYR A 51 -6.42 -1.74 -13.24
N SER A 52 -7.22 -1.83 -14.30
CA SER A 52 -8.57 -2.38 -14.23
C SER A 52 -8.58 -3.84 -13.79
N TYR A 53 -7.60 -4.64 -14.22
CA TYR A 53 -7.50 -6.04 -13.81
C TYR A 53 -7.06 -6.17 -12.34
N TYR A 54 -6.10 -5.36 -11.90
CA TYR A 54 -5.74 -5.29 -10.49
C TYR A 54 -6.97 -4.92 -9.63
N ARG A 55 -7.74 -3.89 -10.04
CA ARG A 55 -8.97 -3.49 -9.33
C ARG A 55 -9.99 -4.62 -9.29
N TYR A 56 -10.14 -5.35 -10.39
CA TYR A 56 -11.01 -6.53 -10.46
C TYR A 56 -10.58 -7.62 -9.48
N LEU A 57 -9.28 -7.94 -9.40
CA LEU A 57 -8.75 -8.95 -8.46
C LEU A 57 -9.09 -8.61 -7.01
N VAL A 58 -8.80 -7.36 -6.61
CA VAL A 58 -9.07 -6.89 -5.24
C VAL A 58 -10.56 -6.97 -4.89
N ARG A 59 -11.42 -6.50 -5.81
CA ARG A 59 -12.88 -6.58 -5.63
C ARG A 59 -13.36 -8.03 -5.52
N ARG A 60 -12.84 -8.92 -6.37
CA ARG A 60 -13.18 -10.34 -6.33
C ARG A 60 -12.76 -10.99 -5.01
N TRP A 61 -11.58 -10.67 -4.50
CA TRP A 61 -11.14 -11.16 -3.18
C TRP A 61 -12.04 -10.66 -2.06
N ALA A 62 -12.44 -9.38 -2.08
CA ALA A 62 -13.39 -8.84 -1.12
C ALA A 62 -14.75 -9.56 -1.17
N SER A 63 -15.31 -9.76 -2.38
CA SER A 63 -16.54 -10.55 -2.56
C SER A 63 -16.43 -11.96 -1.99
N ASN A 64 -15.32 -12.65 -2.26
CA ASN A 64 -15.11 -14.02 -1.79
C ASN A 64 -15.01 -14.11 -0.26
N LEU A 65 -14.64 -13.02 0.40
CA LEU A 65 -14.60 -12.90 1.86
C LEU A 65 -15.92 -12.41 2.46
N GLY A 66 -16.97 -12.20 1.64
CA GLY A 66 -18.26 -11.67 2.10
C GLY A 66 -18.27 -10.16 2.39
N LEU A 67 -17.27 -9.42 1.89
CA LEU A 67 -17.12 -7.98 2.12
C LEU A 67 -17.69 -7.17 0.95
N ASP A 68 -18.15 -5.94 1.19
CA ASP A 68 -18.62 -5.04 0.12
C ASP A 68 -17.45 -4.64 -0.80
N PRO A 69 -17.40 -5.09 -2.06
CA PRO A 69 -16.29 -4.83 -2.98
C PRO A 69 -16.12 -3.35 -3.33
N ASN A 70 -17.12 -2.51 -3.10
CA ASN A 70 -17.04 -1.07 -3.38
C ASN A 70 -16.13 -0.34 -2.40
N LEU A 71 -15.87 -0.91 -1.23
CA LEU A 71 -14.96 -0.36 -0.22
C LEU A 71 -13.49 -0.76 -0.46
N TYR A 72 -13.24 -1.75 -1.33
CA TYR A 72 -11.90 -2.31 -1.54
C TYR A 72 -11.30 -1.96 -2.91
N GLY A 73 -10.08 -1.42 -2.88
CA GLY A 73 -9.30 -1.04 -4.05
C GLY A 73 -7.86 -0.68 -3.69
N THR A 74 -7.09 -0.24 -4.68
CA THR A 74 -5.70 0.24 -4.51
C THR A 74 -5.58 1.27 -3.40
N HIS A 75 -6.47 2.27 -3.40
CA HIS A 75 -6.41 3.39 -2.48
C HIS A 75 -6.80 3.01 -1.05
N SER A 76 -7.83 2.18 -0.86
CA SER A 76 -8.21 1.75 0.49
C SER A 76 -7.12 0.86 1.09
N MET A 77 -6.57 -0.10 0.34
CA MET A 77 -5.46 -0.92 0.84
C MET A 77 -4.22 -0.10 1.20
N ARG A 78 -3.87 0.90 0.37
CA ARG A 78 -2.78 1.84 0.67
C ARG A 78 -3.05 2.62 1.96
N ARG A 79 -4.28 3.12 2.13
CA ARG A 79 -4.69 3.85 3.34
C ARG A 79 -4.61 2.96 4.57
N THR A 80 -5.16 1.75 4.52
CA THR A 80 -5.15 0.81 5.65
C THR A 80 -3.75 0.57 6.19
N LYS A 81 -2.75 0.32 5.33
CA LYS A 81 -1.37 0.11 5.80
C LYS A 81 -0.81 1.34 6.52
N ALA A 82 -1.04 2.54 5.98
CA ALA A 82 -0.59 3.79 6.60
C ALA A 82 -1.28 4.04 7.94
N THR A 83 -2.59 3.83 8.02
CA THR A 83 -3.38 3.93 9.27
C THR A 83 -2.88 2.96 10.33
N LEU A 84 -2.59 1.70 9.97
CA LEU A 84 -2.06 0.71 10.92
C LEU A 84 -0.66 1.10 11.44
N VAL A 85 0.21 1.63 10.58
CA VAL A 85 1.53 2.13 11.00
C VAL A 85 1.37 3.30 11.96
N TYR A 86 0.49 4.25 11.66
CA TYR A 86 0.21 5.38 12.55
C TYR A 86 -0.36 4.91 13.88
N ALA A 87 -1.38 4.03 13.88
CA ALA A 87 -1.99 3.53 15.10
C ALA A 87 -0.98 2.85 16.04
N LYS A 88 -0.01 2.10 15.47
CA LYS A 88 1.02 1.39 16.24
C LYS A 88 2.15 2.30 16.75
N THR A 89 2.53 3.31 15.98
CA THR A 89 3.77 4.08 16.24
C THR A 89 3.52 5.53 16.67
N LYS A 90 2.33 6.05 16.37
CA LYS A 90 1.95 7.47 16.44
C LYS A 90 2.95 8.40 15.73
N ASN A 91 3.78 7.88 14.81
CA ASN A 91 4.81 8.65 14.12
C ASN A 91 4.32 9.13 12.75
N ILE A 92 3.76 10.33 12.70
CA ILE A 92 3.22 10.93 11.47
C ILE A 92 4.31 11.15 10.40
N ARG A 93 5.54 11.46 10.82
CA ARG A 93 6.67 11.70 9.91
C ARG A 93 7.09 10.42 9.19
N ALA A 94 7.13 9.29 9.89
CA ALA A 94 7.38 7.98 9.28
C ALA A 94 6.30 7.64 8.23
N VAL A 95 5.03 7.88 8.54
CA VAL A 95 3.93 7.63 7.59
C VAL A 95 4.00 8.56 6.38
N GLN A 96 4.36 9.83 6.58
CA GLN A 96 4.57 10.78 5.49
C GLN A 96 5.63 10.28 4.50
N LEU A 97 6.78 9.81 5.02
CA LEU A 97 7.87 9.27 4.21
C LEU A 97 7.42 8.03 3.44
N LEU A 98 6.74 7.09 4.10
CA LEU A 98 6.21 5.88 3.46
C LEU A 98 5.16 6.18 2.38
N LEU A 99 4.38 7.25 2.53
CA LEU A 99 3.41 7.69 1.53
C LEU A 99 4.03 8.59 0.45
N GLY A 100 5.25 9.08 0.63
CA GLY A 100 5.87 10.04 -0.29
C GLY A 100 5.11 11.38 -0.37
N HIS A 101 4.49 11.81 0.73
CA HIS A 101 3.80 13.10 0.79
C HIS A 101 4.80 14.23 1.04
N THR A 102 4.74 15.27 0.21
CA THR A 102 5.63 16.43 0.34
C THR A 102 5.38 17.23 1.63
N LYS A 103 4.11 17.41 2.01
CA LYS A 103 3.69 18.13 3.23
C LYS A 103 3.11 17.17 4.27
N VAL A 104 3.40 17.42 5.54
CA VAL A 104 2.83 16.66 6.66
C VAL A 104 1.31 16.78 6.68
N ASP A 105 0.77 17.98 6.39
CA ASP A 105 -0.68 18.25 6.34
C ASP A 105 -1.44 17.31 5.40
N ASN A 106 -0.83 16.93 4.27
CA ASN A 106 -1.43 15.97 3.35
C ASN A 106 -1.60 14.61 4.01
N THR A 107 -0.67 14.21 4.89
CA THR A 107 -0.71 12.95 5.63
C THR A 107 -1.75 12.99 6.75
N ILE A 108 -1.84 14.11 7.48
CA ILE A 108 -2.85 14.33 8.52
C ILE A 108 -4.25 14.20 7.91
N ARG A 109 -4.53 14.95 6.83
CA ARG A 109 -5.81 14.87 6.10
C ARG A 109 -6.06 13.49 5.49
N TYR A 110 -5.02 12.81 5.01
CA TYR A 110 -5.15 11.49 4.39
C TYR A 110 -5.52 10.40 5.39
N LEU A 111 -5.00 10.49 6.62
CA LEU A 111 -5.28 9.57 7.71
C LEU A 111 -6.57 9.92 8.47
N GLY A 112 -7.02 11.19 8.42
CA GLY A 112 -8.16 11.65 9.21
C GLY A 112 -7.83 11.73 10.70
N VAL A 113 -6.58 12.07 11.04
CA VAL A 113 -6.15 12.30 12.43
C VAL A 113 -6.73 13.66 12.84
N GLU A 114 -7.70 13.67 13.75
CA GLU A 114 -8.41 14.87 14.23
C GLU A 114 -8.12 15.15 15.72
N LEU A 115 -8.85 16.13 16.28
CA LEU A 115 -8.79 16.55 17.69
C LEU A 115 -9.00 15.38 18.67
N GLU A 116 -9.81 14.38 18.32
CA GLU A 116 -10.09 13.20 19.15
C GLU A 116 -8.82 12.43 19.52
N ASP A 117 -7.88 12.27 18.58
CA ASP A 117 -6.59 11.62 18.84
C ASP A 117 -5.74 12.44 19.81
N ALA A 118 -5.83 13.78 19.75
CA ALA A 118 -5.10 14.68 20.66
C ALA A 118 -5.69 14.64 22.08
N LEU A 119 -7.02 14.58 22.20
CA LEU A 119 -7.71 14.43 23.48
C LEU A 119 -7.37 13.09 24.14
N LEU A 120 -7.40 11.99 23.37
CA LEU A 120 -7.08 10.65 23.88
C LEU A 120 -5.63 10.53 24.35
N LEU A 121 -4.69 11.21 23.69
CA LEU A 121 -3.32 11.34 24.17
C LEU A 121 -3.24 12.18 25.45
N SER A 122 -3.94 13.31 25.52
CA SER A 122 -3.96 14.17 26.70
C SER A 122 -4.52 13.46 27.93
N GLU A 123 -5.60 12.67 27.78
CA GLU A 123 -6.17 11.88 28.88
C GLU A 123 -5.22 10.79 29.37
N GLY A 124 -4.47 10.16 28.46
CA GLY A 124 -3.49 9.13 28.80
C GLY A 124 -2.17 9.65 29.38
N THR A 125 -1.97 10.98 29.42
CA THR A 125 -0.77 11.59 30.02
C THR A 125 -1.16 12.27 31.32
N GLU A 126 -1.30 11.49 32.39
CA GLU A 126 -1.40 12.05 33.74
C GLU A 126 -0.08 12.73 34.12
N CYS A 127 -0.16 13.95 34.67
CA CYS A 127 0.97 14.60 35.34
C CYS A 127 1.07 14.14 36.79
#